data_AF-A0A410UJM4-F1
#
_entry.id   AF-A0A410UJM4-F1
#
_cell.length_a   1.000
_cell.length_b   1.000
_cell.length_c   1.000
_cell.angle_alpha   90.00
_cell.angle_beta   90.00
_cell.angle_gamma   90.00
#
_symmetry.space_group_name_H-M   'P 1'
#
loop_
_entity.id
_entity.type
_entity.pdbx_description
1 polymer ?
#
loop_
_entity_poly.entity_id
_entity_poly.type
_entity_poly.pdbx_seq_one_letter_code
_entity_poly.pdbx_strand_id
1 'polypeptide(L)'
;MTPLDQAARHDLLEVIDDRGNGKSTLITSQLPIEHWHAWLNDPTLADAILDRLVHRSHRIVLKGESMRRKSSAKPAADTSS
;
A
#
# COMPACT_ATOMS: atom_id res chain seq x y z
N MET A 1 2.27 3.50 -11.96
CA MET A 1 1.69 4.28 -10.85
C MET A 1 2.30 5.67 -10.96
N THR A 2 1.49 6.73 -11.05
CA THR A 2 1.99 8.11 -11.18
C THR A 2 2.72 8.50 -9.89
N PRO A 3 3.90 9.15 -9.96
CA PRO A 3 4.58 9.68 -8.78
C PRO A 3 3.64 10.61 -7.99
N LEU A 4 3.83 10.67 -6.67
CA LEU A 4 3.07 11.62 -5.87
C LEU A 4 3.42 13.06 -6.27
N ASP A 5 2.44 13.96 -6.18
CA ASP A 5 2.75 15.39 -6.17
C ASP A 5 3.28 15.80 -4.79
N GLN A 6 3.75 17.04 -4.69
CA GLN A 6 4.38 17.55 -3.47
C GLN A 6 3.40 17.66 -2.31
N ALA A 7 2.18 18.13 -2.56
CA ALA A 7 1.18 18.28 -1.51
C ALA A 7 0.83 16.92 -0.90
N ALA A 8 0.56 15.93 -1.75
CA ALA A 8 0.23 14.57 -1.32
C ALA A 8 1.36 13.90 -0.51
N ARG A 9 2.64 14.21 -0.80
CA ARG A 9 3.76 13.73 0.03
C ARG A 9 3.76 14.33 1.43
N HIS A 10 3.53 15.64 1.54
CA HIS A 10 3.49 16.32 2.82
C HIS A 10 2.31 15.84 3.66
N ASP A 11 1.13 15.72 3.05
CA ASP A 11 -0.07 15.18 3.71
C ASP A 11 0.17 13.74 4.21
N LEU A 12 0.82 12.91 3.39
CA LEU A 12 1.19 11.56 3.80
C LEU A 12 2.12 11.60 5.02
N LEU A 13 3.18 12.41 5.00
CA LEU A 13 4.11 12.51 6.11
C LEU A 13 3.41 12.99 7.39
N GLU A 14 2.54 14.00 7.32
CA GLU A 14 1.76 14.49 8.46
C GLU A 14 0.93 13.37 9.10
N VAL A 15 0.17 12.62 8.29
CA VAL A 15 -0.62 11.49 8.78
C VAL A 15 0.26 10.40 9.40
N ILE A 16 1.46 10.16 8.85
CA ILE A 16 2.39 9.18 9.40
C ILE A 16 2.99 9.65 10.73
N ASP A 17 3.37 10.92 10.83
CA ASP A 17 3.90 11.52 12.05
C ASP A 17 2.88 11.44 13.20
N ASP A 18 1.63 11.84 12.94
CA ASP A 18 0.54 11.80 13.91
C ASP A 18 0.23 10.39 14.43
N ARG A 19 0.46 9.36 13.59
CA ARG A 19 0.19 7.96 13.94
C ARG A 19 1.38 7.24 14.55
N GLY A 20 2.61 7.64 14.20
CA GLY A 20 3.85 6.95 14.51
C GLY A 20 4.13 6.79 16.01
N ASN A 21 3.55 7.65 16.85
CA ASN A 21 3.83 7.69 18.29
C ASN A 21 2.80 6.98 19.18
N GLY A 22 1.78 6.31 18.64
CA GLY A 22 0.82 5.64 19.53
C GLY A 22 -0.25 4.75 18.91
N LYS A 23 -0.28 4.56 17.58
CA LYS A 23 -1.35 3.80 16.92
C LYS A 23 -0.78 2.82 15.91
N SER A 24 -1.34 1.61 15.88
CA SER A 24 -1.05 0.65 14.80
C SER A 24 -1.63 1.16 13.48
N THR A 25 -0.88 1.00 12.39
CA THR A 25 -1.27 1.49 11.06
C THR A 25 -1.10 0.36 10.04
N LEU A 26 -2.17 0.07 9.29
CA LEU A 26 -2.13 -0.87 8.17
C LEU A 26 -2.09 -0.10 6.86
N ILE A 27 -1.14 -0.45 6.00
CA ILE A 27 -1.03 0.12 4.65
C ILE A 27 -1.05 -1.03 3.65
N THR A 28 -1.85 -0.86 2.60
CA THR A 28 -1.90 -1.77 1.45
C THR A 28 -1.41 -1.02 0.24
N SER A 29 -0.46 -1.60 -0.51
CA SER A 29 0.05 -1.02 -1.74
C SER A 29 0.18 -2.09 -2.80
N GLN A 30 -0.11 -1.70 -4.04
CA GLN A 30 0.16 -2.51 -5.22
C GLN A 30 1.63 -2.38 -5.67
N LEU A 31 2.38 -1.47 -5.04
CA LEU A 31 3.78 -1.23 -5.32
C LEU A 31 4.66 -1.89 -4.25
N PRO A 32 5.63 -2.75 -4.62
CA PRO A 32 6.66 -3.22 -3.70
C PRO A 32 7.37 -2.07 -3.00
N ILE A 33 7.70 -2.24 -1.71
CA ILE A 33 8.31 -1.19 -0.87
C ILE A 33 9.61 -0.64 -1.48
N GLU A 34 10.37 -1.49 -2.17
CA GLU A 34 11.63 -1.16 -2.86
C GLU A 34 11.46 0.00 -3.86
N HIS A 35 10.27 0.16 -4.42
CA HIS A 35 9.97 1.22 -5.39
C HIS A 35 9.34 2.47 -4.76
N TRP A 36 9.04 2.46 -3.47
CA TRP A 36 8.37 3.59 -2.81
C TRP A 36 9.24 4.84 -2.79
N HIS A 37 10.55 4.68 -2.60
CA HIS A 37 11.48 5.82 -2.59
C HIS A 37 11.41 6.60 -3.91
N ALA A 38 11.51 5.89 -5.04
CA ALA A 38 11.36 6.47 -6.36
C ALA A 38 9.95 7.01 -6.65
N TRP A 39 8.91 6.33 -6.15
CA TRP A 39 7.52 6.75 -6.34
C TRP A 39 7.16 8.02 -5.58
N LEU A 40 7.72 8.21 -4.39
CA LEU A 40 7.61 9.45 -3.62
C LEU A 40 8.29 10.59 -4.38
N ASN A 41 9.41 10.33 -5.07
CA ASN A 41 10.07 11.30 -5.96
C ASN A 41 10.52 12.58 -5.22
N ASP A 42 10.95 12.41 -3.96
CA ASP A 42 11.60 13.42 -3.13
C ASP A 42 12.46 12.66 -2.11
N PRO A 43 13.80 12.66 -2.23
CA PRO A 43 14.66 11.85 -1.38
C PRO A 43 14.48 12.14 0.12
N THR A 44 14.34 13.42 0.48
CA THR A 44 14.22 13.85 1.88
C THR A 44 12.93 13.36 2.51
N LEU A 45 11.79 13.58 1.83
CA LEU A 45 10.49 13.11 2.32
C LEU A 45 10.39 11.58 2.24
N ALA A 46 10.99 10.95 1.22
CA ALA A 46 11.02 9.50 1.10
C ALA A 46 11.73 8.85 2.27
N ASP A 47 12.93 9.34 2.63
CA ASP A 47 13.67 8.82 3.78
C ASP A 47 12.86 9.02 5.08
N ALA A 48 12.29 10.21 5.29
CA ALA A 48 11.49 10.51 6.48
C ALA A 48 10.26 9.60 6.63
N ILE A 49 9.52 9.36 5.54
CA ILE A 49 8.32 8.51 5.52
C ILE A 49 8.70 7.04 5.72
N LEU A 50 9.71 6.55 5.01
CA LEU A 50 10.15 5.15 5.10
C LEU A 50 10.78 4.84 6.46
N ASP A 51 11.47 5.80 7.08
CA ASP A 51 11.99 5.67 8.44
C ASP A 51 10.87 5.37 9.45
N ARG A 52 9.79 6.17 9.40
CA ARG A 52 8.66 6.04 10.34
C ARG A 52 7.78 4.83 10.07
N LEU A 53 7.50 4.57 8.80
CA LEU A 53 6.58 3.48 8.42
C LEU A 53 7.26 2.13 8.35
N VAL A 54 8.36 2.04 7.60
CA VAL A 54 8.89 0.75 7.16
C VAL A 54 9.76 0.13 8.23
N HIS A 55 10.60 0.91 8.92
CA HIS A 55 11.55 0.37 9.91
C HIS A 55 10.87 -0.39 11.05
N ARG A 56 9.63 -0.04 11.39
CA ARG A 56 8.85 -0.72 12.46
C ARG A 56 7.70 -1.58 11.92
N SER A 57 7.64 -1.83 10.62
CA SER A 57 6.53 -2.56 10.01
C SER A 57 6.74 -4.06 9.97
N HIS A 58 5.63 -4.79 10.05
CA HIS A 58 5.57 -6.18 9.59
C HIS A 58 5.15 -6.22 8.12
N ARG A 59 6.03 -6.69 7.25
CA ARG A 59 5.76 -6.76 5.81
C ARG A 59 5.15 -8.11 5.44
N ILE A 60 3.97 -8.05 4.83
CA ILE A 60 3.29 -9.23 4.28
C ILE A 60 3.18 -9.05 2.76
N VAL A 61 3.94 -9.85 2.01
CA VAL A 61 3.86 -9.85 0.54
C VAL A 61 2.75 -10.82 0.12
N LEU A 62 1.64 -10.26 -0.37
CA LEU A 62 0.53 -11.04 -0.88
C LEU A 62 0.89 -11.65 -2.23
N LYS A 63 0.58 -12.93 -2.42
CA LYS A 63 0.78 -13.68 -3.66
C LYS A 63 -0.53 -14.37 -4.06
N GLY A 64 -0.65 -14.67 -5.36
CA GLY A 64 -1.80 -15.38 -5.91
C GLY A 64 -2.67 -14.54 -6.83
N GLU A 65 -3.68 -15.19 -7.40
CA GLU A 65 -4.60 -14.55 -8.35
C GLU A 65 -5.60 -13.62 -7.68
N SER A 66 -6.12 -12.66 -8.44
CA SER A 66 -7.17 -11.76 -7.99
C SER A 66 -8.41 -12.54 -7.56
N MET A 67 -8.79 -12.39 -6.30
CA MET A 67 -10.01 -12.98 -5.75
C MET A 67 -11.29 -12.49 -6.47
N ARG A 68 -11.23 -11.35 -7.19
CA ARG A 68 -12.34 -10.86 -8.02
C ARG A 68 -12.68 -11.83 -9.17
N ARG A 69 -11.70 -12.56 -9.71
CA ARG A 69 -11.95 -13.59 -10.76
C ARG A 69 -12.72 -14.79 -10.18
N LYS A 70 -12.52 -15.12 -8.91
CA LYS A 70 -13.23 -16.21 -8.22
C LYS A 70 -14.70 -15.88 -7.96
N SER A 71 -15.04 -14.62 -7.68
CA SER A 71 -16.45 -14.22 -7.51
C SER A 71 -17.24 -14.12 -8.82
N SER A 72 -16.57 -13.86 -9.94
CA SER A 72 -17.20 -13.89 -11.27
C SER A 72 -17.43 -15.31 -11.82
N ALA A 73 -16.74 -16.31 -11.27
CA ALA A 73 -16.97 -17.71 -11.57
C ALA A 73 -17.99 -18.30 -10.59
N LYS A 74 -19.25 -17.82 -10.65
CA LYS A 74 -20.37 -18.60 -10.10
C LYS A 74 -20.51 -19.84 -11.00
N PRO A 75 -20.49 -21.08 -10.48
CA PRO A 75 -20.71 -22.25 -11.32
C PRO A 75 -22.10 -22.10 -11.92
N ALA A 76 -22.19 -22.24 -13.25
CA ALA A 76 -23.46 -22.41 -13.93
C ALA A 76 -24.19 -23.55 -13.20
N ALA A 77 -25.28 -23.22 -12.52
CA ALA A 77 -26.13 -24.22 -11.93
C ALA A 77 -26.61 -25.11 -13.09
N ASP A 78 -26.39 -26.42 -12.93
CA ASP A 78 -27.02 -27.45 -13.76
C ASP A 78 -28.53 -27.20 -13.83
N THR A 79 -28.99 -26.63 -14.93
CA THR A 79 -30.39 -26.75 -15.34
C THR A 79 -30.45 -27.96 -16.26
N SER A 80 -30.58 -29.15 -15.67
CA SER A 80 -31.09 -30.33 -16.34
C SER A 80 -32.47 -30.64 -15.77
N SER A 81 -33.50 -30.44 -16.58
CA SER A 81 -34.83 -31.04 -16.46
C SER A 81 -35.35 -31.30 -17.87
#